data_AF-A0A9D1TC12-F1
#
_entry.id   AF-A0A9D1TC12-F1
#
_cell.length_a   1.000
_cell.length_b   1.000
_cell.length_c   1.000
_cell.angle_alpha   90.00
_cell.angle_beta   90.00
_cell.angle_gamma   90.00
#
_symmetry.space_group_name_H-M   'P 1'
#
loop_
_entity.id
_entity.type
_entity.pdbx_description
1 polymer ?
#
loop_
_entity_poly.entity_id
_entity_poly.type
_entity_poly.pdbx_seq_one_letter_code
_entity_poly.pdbx_strand_id
1 'polypeptide(L)'
;MCEVRVTGGTLPQEEINAYIDRAREKYRREPRAIDIAVDGDFVELRYDFGHVPFDRIRRITGYLVGTLDRFNDAKRCEEHDRVKHAV
;
A
#
# COMPACT_ATOMS: atom_id res chain seq x y z
N MET A 1 7.65 2.17 -16.83
CA MET A 1 8.08 0.79 -17.13
C MET A 1 8.07 0.03 -15.81
N CYS A 2 7.36 -1.10 -15.72
CA CYS A 2 7.32 -1.92 -14.51
C CYS A 2 8.67 -2.64 -14.38
N GLU A 3 9.30 -2.57 -13.20
CA GLU A 3 10.55 -3.29 -12.92
C GLU A 3 10.24 -4.76 -12.65
N VAL A 4 10.76 -5.68 -13.47
CA VAL A 4 10.51 -7.12 -13.36
C VAL A 4 11.75 -7.81 -12.81
N ARG A 5 11.58 -8.59 -11.74
CA ARG A 5 12.65 -9.43 -11.19
C ARG A 5 12.18 -10.89 -11.16
N VAL A 6 12.91 -11.75 -11.86
CA VAL A 6 12.63 -13.19 -11.89
C VAL A 6 13.69 -13.93 -11.09
N THR A 7 13.26 -14.81 -10.20
CA THR A 7 14.12 -15.66 -9.37
C THR A 7 13.69 -17.12 -9.48
N GLY A 8 14.64 -18.05 -9.30
CA GLY A 8 14.34 -19.49 -9.32
C GLY A 8 14.19 -20.13 -10.70
N GLY A 9 14.33 -19.38 -11.80
CA GLY A 9 14.25 -19.93 -13.16
C GLY A 9 14.24 -18.87 -14.25
N THR A 10 13.93 -19.31 -15.47
CA THR A 10 13.72 -18.45 -16.64
C THR A 10 12.27 -18.54 -17.09
N LEU A 11 11.65 -17.39 -17.37
CA LEU A 11 10.28 -17.31 -17.89
C LEU A 11 10.29 -16.65 -19.26
N PRO A 12 9.41 -17.07 -20.19
CA PRO A 12 9.24 -16.40 -21.47
C PRO A 12 8.62 -15.01 -21.27
N GLN A 13 9.00 -14.07 -22.14
CA GLN A 13 8.54 -12.68 -22.04
C GLN A 13 7.01 -12.55 -22.17
N GLU A 14 6.36 -13.43 -22.93
CA GLU A 14 4.91 -13.45 -23.09
C GLU A 14 4.18 -13.73 -21.76
N GLU A 15 4.72 -14.64 -20.95
CA GLU A 15 4.13 -14.98 -19.66
C GLU A 15 4.34 -13.87 -18.63
N ILE A 16 5.53 -13.24 -18.64
CA ILE A 16 5.80 -12.04 -17.84
C ILE A 16 4.80 -10.93 -18.17
N ASN A 17 4.54 -10.70 -19.46
CA ASN A 17 3.57 -9.71 -19.90
C ASN A 17 2.15 -10.06 -19.43
N ALA A 18 1.75 -11.33 -19.50
CA ALA A 18 0.47 -11.79 -18.98
C ALA A 18 0.32 -11.54 -17.47
N TYR A 19 1.39 -11.73 -16.67
CA TYR A 19 1.38 -11.42 -15.24
C TYR A 19 1.26 -9.92 -14.94
N ILE A 20 1.86 -9.07 -15.77
CA ILE A 20 1.71 -7.61 -15.67
C ILE A 20 0.29 -7.19 -16.01
N ASP A 21 -0.30 -7.73 -17.08
CA ASP A 21 -1.65 -7.40 -17.51
C ASP A 21 -2.70 -7.89 -16.51
N ARG A 22 -2.52 -9.09 -15.95
CA ARG A 22 -3.33 -9.58 -14.81
C ARG A 22 -3.30 -8.61 -13.62
N ALA A 23 -2.13 -8.03 -13.32
CA ALA A 23 -2.01 -7.05 -12.23
C ALA A 23 -2.80 -5.77 -12.53
N ARG A 24 -2.74 -5.29 -13.77
CA ARG A 24 -3.49 -4.12 -14.24
C ARG A 24 -4.99 -4.33 -14.13
N GLU A 25 -5.49 -5.48 -14.57
CA GLU A 25 -6.92 -5.80 -14.51
C GLU A 25 -7.41 -5.97 -13.07
N LYS A 26 -6.67 -6.73 -12.26
CA LYS A 26 -7.07 -7.07 -10.89
C LYS A 26 -7.06 -5.85 -9.96
N TYR A 27 -6.01 -5.02 -10.04
CA TYR A 27 -5.81 -3.90 -9.12
C TYR A 27 -6.20 -2.55 -9.73
N ARG A 28 -6.58 -2.52 -11.01
CA ARG A 28 -6.91 -1.30 -11.78
C ARG A 28 -5.83 -0.22 -11.68
N ARG A 29 -4.58 -0.65 -11.51
CA ARG A 29 -3.40 0.20 -11.30
C ARG A 29 -2.19 -0.45 -11.94
N GLU A 30 -1.27 0.37 -12.43
CA GLU A 30 0.00 -0.14 -12.95
C GLU A 30 0.96 -0.45 -11.78
N PRO A 31 1.49 -1.68 -11.69
CA PRO A 31 2.53 -1.99 -10.72
C PRO A 31 3.81 -1.23 -11.06
N ARG A 32 4.50 -0.76 -10.02
CA ARG A 32 5.84 -0.19 -10.13
C ARG A 32 6.88 -1.29 -10.32
N ALA A 33 6.77 -2.36 -9.55
CA ALA A 33 7.63 -3.53 -9.68
C ALA A 33 6.84 -4.83 -9.50
N ILE A 34 7.36 -5.91 -10.05
CA ILE A 34 6.86 -7.27 -9.86
C ILE A 34 8.05 -8.20 -9.58
N ASP A 35 7.99 -8.92 -8.46
CA ASP A 35 8.89 -10.02 -8.17
C ASP A 35 8.17 -11.33 -8.52
N ILE A 36 8.81 -12.14 -9.35
CA ILE A 36 8.32 -13.45 -9.79
C ILE A 36 9.30 -14.50 -9.26
N ALA A 37 8.83 -15.37 -8.38
CA ALA A 37 9.60 -16.52 -7.91
C ALA A 37 9.04 -17.79 -8.54
N VAL A 38 9.87 -18.48 -9.32
CA VAL A 38 9.51 -19.75 -9.95
C VAL A 38 9.78 -20.89 -8.97
N ASP A 39 8.77 -21.71 -8.69
CA ASP A 39 8.84 -22.91 -7.86
C ASP A 39 8.23 -24.11 -8.61
N GLY A 40 9.09 -24.81 -9.36
CA GLY A 40 8.67 -25.92 -10.21
C GLY A 40 7.66 -25.47 -11.27
N ASP A 41 6.44 -26.01 -11.19
CA ASP A 41 5.32 -25.71 -12.09
C ASP A 41 4.51 -24.47 -11.65
N PHE A 42 4.85 -23.87 -10.51
CA PHE A 42 4.13 -22.73 -9.94
C PHE A 42 4.98 -21.46 -9.93
N VAL A 43 4.30 -20.32 -9.84
CA VAL A 43 4.93 -19.03 -9.64
C VAL A 43 4.29 -18.28 -8.48
N GLU A 44 5.13 -17.72 -7.60
CA GLU A 44 4.72 -16.71 -6.63
C GLU A 44 4.91 -15.32 -7.23
N LEU A 45 3.86 -14.50 -7.16
CA LEU A 45 3.85 -13.13 -7.68
C LEU A 45 3.71 -12.14 -6.54
N ARG A 46 4.67 -11.23 -6.42
CA ARG A 46 4.61 -10.08 -5.52
C ARG A 46 4.56 -8.80 -6.33
N TYR A 47 3.51 -8.02 -6.14
CA TYR A 47 3.33 -6.73 -6.81
C TYR A 47 3.67 -5.59 -5.85
N ASP A 48 4.56 -4.70 -6.29
CA ASP A 48 4.81 -3.42 -5.64
C ASP A 48 4.10 -2.30 -6.42
N PHE A 49 3.16 -1.61 -5.77
CA PHE A 49 2.44 -0.46 -6.35
C PHE A 49 2.98 0.89 -5.85
N GLY A 50 4.14 0.87 -5.19
CA GLY A 50 4.70 2.00 -4.47
C GLY A 50 3.88 2.44 -3.26
N HIS A 51 4.37 3.49 -2.62
CA HIS A 51 3.70 4.08 -1.47
C HIS A 51 2.45 4.85 -1.92
N VAL A 52 1.29 4.49 -1.38
CA VAL A 52 0.07 5.28 -1.57
C VAL A 52 0.06 6.38 -0.51
N PRO A 53 -0.13 7.66 -0.87
CA PRO A 53 -0.30 8.71 0.13
C PRO A 53 -1.57 8.39 0.93
N PHE A 54 -1.43 8.33 2.25
CA PHE A 54 -2.57 8.18 3.15
C PHE A 54 -2.52 9.28 4.19
N ASP A 55 -3.67 9.92 4.39
CA ASP A 55 -3.84 10.90 5.45
C ASP A 55 -4.29 10.20 6.73
N ARG A 56 -3.56 10.44 7.82
CA ARG A 56 -3.96 9.95 9.14
C ARG A 56 -4.96 10.92 9.73
N ILE A 57 -6.25 10.60 9.64
CA ILE A 57 -7.29 11.36 10.35
C ILE A 57 -7.37 10.92 11.81
N ARG A 58 -7.58 11.88 12.73
CA ARG A 58 -7.84 11.58 14.13
C ARG A 58 -9.35 11.62 14.38
N ARG A 59 -9.88 10.59 15.05
CA ARG A 59 -11.25 10.58 15.55
C ARG A 59 -11.23 10.97 17.02
N ILE A 60 -11.72 12.17 17.32
CA ILE A 60 -11.90 12.63 18.70
C ILE A 60 -13.40 12.87 18.88
N THR A 61 -14.00 12.14 19.84
CA THR A 61 -15.41 12.25 20.26
C THR A 61 -16.41 12.48 19.11
N GLY A 62 -16.53 11.52 18.19
CA GLY A 62 -17.56 11.57 17.13
C GLY A 62 -17.27 12.48 15.94
N TYR A 63 -16.13 13.20 15.90
CA TYR A 63 -15.75 14.04 14.76
C TYR A 63 -14.52 13.48 14.03
N LEU A 64 -14.60 13.33 12.71
CA LEU A 64 -13.47 13.03 11.84
C LEU A 64 -12.83 14.35 11.45
N VAL A 65 -11.78 14.75 12.16
CA VAL A 65 -11.08 16.02 11.96
C VAL A 65 -9.61 15.72 11.65
N GLY A 66 -9.13 16.20 10.50
CA GLY A 66 -7.76 15.98 10.06
C GLY A 66 -6.75 16.75 10.93
N THR A 67 -7.02 18.03 11.19
CA THR A 67 -6.16 18.91 11.98
C THR A 67 -6.84 19.38 13.28
N LEU A 68 -6.03 19.82 14.26
CA LEU A 68 -6.51 20.33 15.55
C LEU A 68 -6.97 21.79 15.49
N ASP A 69 -6.92 22.43 14.32
CA ASP A 69 -7.15 23.88 14.17
C ASP A 69 -8.58 24.31 14.54
N ARG A 70 -9.54 23.38 14.47
CA ARG A 70 -10.97 23.64 14.77
C ARG A 70 -11.39 23.24 16.18
N PHE A 71 -10.44 22.96 17.07
CA PHE A 71 -10.73 22.48 18.41
C PHE A 71 -11.07 23.65 19.33
N ASN A 72 -12.16 23.51 20.08
CA ASN A 72 -12.40 24.37 21.23
C ASN A 72 -11.50 23.95 22.41
N ASP A 73 -11.44 24.78 23.45
CA ASP A 73 -10.49 24.58 24.56
C ASP A 73 -10.70 23.26 25.30
N ALA A 74 -11.96 22.84 25.47
CA ALA A 74 -12.29 21.55 26.10
C ALA A 74 -11.67 20.36 25.33
N LYS A 75 -11.81 20.33 24.00
CA LYS A 75 -11.26 19.25 23.16
C LYS A 75 -9.74 19.28 23.09
N ARG A 76 -9.10 20.45 23.26
CA ARG A 76 -7.63 20.56 23.36
C ARG A 76 -7.11 19.96 24.66
N CYS A 77 -7.80 20.21 25.77
CA CYS A 77 -7.47 19.60 27.06
C CYS A 77 -7.53 18.07 27.00
N GLU A 78 -8.60 17.52 26.43
CA GLU A 78 -8.75 16.07 26.25
C GLU A 78 -7.67 15.45 25.34
N GLU A 79 -7.24 16.13 24.27
CA GLU A 79 -6.12 15.64 23.44
C GLU A 79 -4.81 15.64 24.23
N HIS A 80 -4.57 16.66 25.05
CA HIS A 80 -3.36 16.78 25.86
C HIS A 80 -3.26 15.65 26.90
N ASP A 81 -4.37 15.29 27.53
CA ASP A 81 -4.42 14.23 28.56
C ASP A 81 -4.35 12.81 27.97
N ARG A 82 -4.39 12.67 26.65
CA ARG A 82 -4.38 11.37 25.99
C ARG A 82 -3.00 10.72 26.04
N VAL A 83 -2.95 9.47 26.49
CA VAL A 83 -1.76 8.61 26.42
C VAL A 83 -1.41 8.31 24.95
N LYS A 84 -0.22 8.75 24.53
CA LYS A 84 0.32 8.51 23.19
C LYS A 84 1.11 7.21 23.21
N HIS A 85 0.58 6.15 22.62
CA HIS A 85 1.34 4.94 22.35
C HIS A 85 2.21 5.19 21.12
N ALA A 86 3.54 5.16 21.29
CA ALA A 86 4.47 5.08 20.17
C ALA A 86 4.43 3.66 19.59
N VAL A 87 4.57 3.55 18.27
CA VAL A 87 4.79 2.30 17.53
C VAL A 87 6.21 2.29 17.03
#